data_AF-A0A060S5B2-F1
#
_entry.id   AF-A0A060S5B2-F1
#
_cell.length_a   1.000
_cell.length_b   1.000
_cell.length_c   1.000
_cell.angle_alpha   90.00
_cell.angle_beta   90.00
_cell.angle_gamma   90.00
#
_symmetry.space_group_name_H-M   'P 1'
#
loop_
_entity.id
_entity.type
_entity.pdbx_description
1 polymer ?
#
loop_
_entity_poly.entity_id
_entity_poly.type
_entity_poly.pdbx_seq_one_letter_code
_entity_poly.pdbx_strand_id
1 'polypeptide(L)'
;MTQSSNWLRANPPTMPRKPQAQMPMSTQKSDKSHNASILKPKKRKEPIIESSNETGDEPPMPVLKKKRKVPPAISSVPSPSPPPPPSNDLDNIITQVVDMLDPNANYLTRVHNGFESLYQYARLLPRVLGPYIKIETAFLKGGALAARPGYLDNFQPGEKFDADEECAHSYRLIADIWPLLIDSENYLRTNPDTAVKVLDFINKAAARA
;
A
#
# COMPACT_ATOMS: atom_id res chain seq x y z
N MET A 1 -34.17 20.38 31.08
CA MET A 1 -33.09 20.72 32.03
C MET A 1 -31.77 20.39 31.36
N THR A 2 -31.13 21.38 30.77
CA THR A 2 -29.87 21.29 30.01
C THR A 2 -28.72 21.58 30.96
N GLN A 3 -27.87 20.59 31.25
CA GLN A 3 -26.60 20.81 31.97
C GLN A 3 -25.50 21.07 30.95
N SER A 4 -25.05 22.32 30.90
CA SER A 4 -23.86 22.75 30.17
C SER A 4 -22.61 22.45 31.02
N SER A 5 -21.76 21.55 30.55
CA SER A 5 -20.46 21.28 31.17
C SER A 5 -19.43 22.31 30.72
N ASN A 6 -19.11 23.24 31.63
CA ASN A 6 -18.01 24.19 31.51
C ASN A 6 -16.66 23.45 31.54
N TRP A 7 -15.98 23.43 30.39
CA TRP A 7 -14.59 23.03 30.27
C TRP A 7 -13.70 24.11 30.88
N LEU A 8 -13.23 23.87 32.11
CA LEU A 8 -12.17 24.66 32.73
C LEU A 8 -10.87 24.44 31.95
N ARG A 9 -10.42 25.49 31.25
CA ARG A 9 -9.06 25.66 30.75
C ARG A 9 -8.08 25.66 31.91
N ALA A 10 -7.39 24.54 32.12
CA ALA A 10 -6.15 24.53 32.89
C ALA A 10 -5.01 24.95 31.94
N ASN A 11 -4.41 26.11 32.18
CA ASN A 11 -3.16 26.49 31.53
C ASN A 11 -2.04 25.57 32.05
N PRO A 12 -1.16 25.03 31.18
CA PRO A 12 -0.04 24.23 31.64
C PRO A 12 1.00 25.08 32.39
N PRO A 13 1.66 24.52 33.43
CA PRO A 13 2.68 25.23 34.19
C PRO A 13 3.92 25.50 33.33
N THR A 14 4.38 26.74 33.36
CA THR A 14 5.63 27.18 32.72
C THR A 14 6.82 26.55 33.44
N MET A 15 7.47 25.59 32.79
CA MET A 15 8.69 24.96 33.32
C MET A 15 9.88 25.94 33.27
N PRO A 16 10.74 25.99 34.32
CA PRO A 16 11.94 26.81 34.33
C PRO A 16 12.98 26.28 33.34
N ARG A 17 13.38 27.15 32.41
CA ARG A 17 14.39 26.89 31.38
C ARG A 17 15.78 26.78 32.03
N LYS A 18 16.38 25.58 32.03
CA LYS A 18 17.78 25.38 32.47
C LYS A 18 18.74 26.17 31.56
N PRO A 19 19.81 26.77 32.10
CA PRO A 19 20.82 27.45 31.30
C PRO A 19 21.58 26.44 30.43
N GLN A 20 21.59 26.73 29.13
CA GLN A 20 22.26 25.94 28.10
C GLN A 20 23.77 26.22 28.18
N ALA A 21 24.56 25.20 28.53
CA ALA A 21 26.02 25.29 28.51
C ALA A 21 26.50 25.53 27.07
N GLN A 22 27.20 26.63 26.86
CA GLN A 22 27.89 26.94 25.62
C GLN A 22 29.06 25.96 25.44
N MET A 23 29.02 25.13 24.39
CA MET A 23 30.20 24.38 23.96
C MET A 23 31.08 25.27 23.07
N PRO A 24 32.42 25.20 23.22
CA PRO A 24 33.35 25.99 22.43
C PRO A 24 33.35 25.56 20.96
N MET A 25 33.41 26.55 20.08
CA MET A 25 33.54 26.38 18.64
C MET A 25 34.89 25.73 18.30
N SER A 26 34.85 24.56 17.66
CA SER A 26 36.02 24.02 16.98
C SER A 26 36.03 24.51 15.53
N THR A 27 36.92 25.45 15.27
CA THR A 27 37.38 25.88 13.95
C THR A 27 38.13 24.74 13.28
N GLN A 28 37.61 24.19 12.18
CA GLN A 28 38.45 23.44 11.23
C GLN A 28 38.12 23.80 9.78
N LYS A 29 39.08 24.57 9.24
CA LYS A 29 39.50 24.76 7.84
C LYS A 29 39.05 23.63 6.91
N SER A 30 38.29 23.98 5.86
CA SER A 30 38.79 24.19 4.49
C SER A 30 39.36 22.93 3.84
N ASP A 31 38.62 22.37 2.88
CA ASP A 31 39.19 22.27 1.54
C ASP A 31 38.15 22.34 0.42
N LYS A 32 38.56 23.08 -0.61
CA LYS A 32 37.95 23.27 -1.92
C LYS A 32 37.89 21.94 -2.68
N SER A 33 36.85 21.73 -3.48
CA SER A 33 37.02 21.70 -4.95
C SER A 33 35.72 21.31 -5.67
N HIS A 34 35.32 22.22 -6.57
CA HIS A 34 34.52 22.06 -7.78
C HIS A 34 34.19 20.64 -8.24
N ASN A 35 32.92 20.38 -8.58
CA ASN A 35 32.52 20.48 -10.00
C ASN A 35 31.00 20.52 -10.18
N ALA A 36 30.51 21.59 -10.78
CA ALA A 36 29.16 21.72 -11.29
C ALA A 36 29.15 21.12 -12.70
N SER A 37 28.31 20.12 -12.96
CA SER A 37 27.98 19.73 -14.33
C SER A 37 26.48 19.84 -14.54
N ILE A 38 26.14 20.97 -15.17
CA ILE A 38 24.85 21.35 -15.70
C ILE A 38 24.59 20.48 -16.94
N LEU A 39 23.54 19.65 -16.92
CA LEU A 39 22.94 19.11 -18.14
C LEU A 39 21.46 19.46 -18.18
N LYS A 40 21.16 20.41 -19.08
CA LYS A 40 19.84 20.91 -19.45
C LYS A 40 19.01 19.84 -20.20
N PRO A 41 17.68 19.98 -20.21
CA PRO A 41 16.72 18.92 -20.57
C PRO A 41 16.57 18.70 -22.09
N LYS A 42 16.37 17.45 -22.48
CA LYS A 42 16.10 17.02 -23.86
C LYS A 42 14.59 17.08 -24.12
N LYS A 43 14.17 18.06 -24.94
CA LYS A 43 12.81 18.14 -25.52
C LYS A 43 12.49 16.85 -26.28
N ARG A 44 11.39 16.16 -25.92
CA ARG A 44 10.81 15.09 -26.75
C ARG A 44 9.41 15.53 -27.22
N LYS A 45 9.22 15.33 -28.52
CA LYS A 45 8.13 15.76 -29.39
C LYS A 45 6.81 15.07 -29.03
N GLU A 46 5.73 15.83 -29.11
CA GLU A 46 4.35 15.36 -29.28
C GLU A 46 4.19 14.62 -30.62
N PRO A 47 3.32 13.61 -30.67
CA PRO A 47 2.58 13.29 -31.88
C PRO A 47 1.08 13.55 -31.68
N ILE A 48 0.59 14.46 -32.52
CA ILE A 48 -0.81 14.65 -32.89
C ILE A 48 -1.30 13.38 -33.59
N ILE A 49 -2.40 12.79 -33.12
CA ILE A 49 -3.25 11.92 -33.94
C ILE A 49 -4.69 12.37 -33.70
N GLU A 50 -5.17 13.23 -34.59
CA GLU A 50 -6.57 13.27 -34.99
C GLU A 50 -6.88 11.97 -35.72
N SER A 51 -7.97 11.30 -35.36
CA SER A 51 -8.85 10.71 -36.39
C SER A 51 -10.21 10.39 -35.79
N SER A 52 -11.16 11.25 -36.13
CA SER A 52 -12.59 10.99 -36.16
C SER A 52 -12.91 9.77 -37.03
N ASN A 53 -13.91 8.98 -36.65
CA ASN A 53 -15.12 8.85 -37.47
C ASN A 53 -16.24 8.14 -36.70
N GLU A 54 -17.39 8.78 -36.78
CA GLU A 54 -18.71 8.34 -36.35
C GLU A 54 -19.29 7.27 -37.29
N THR A 55 -20.44 6.75 -36.84
CA THR A 55 -21.54 6.19 -37.64
C THR A 55 -21.30 4.77 -38.15
N GLY A 56 -22.14 3.78 -37.89
CA GLY A 56 -23.51 3.77 -37.41
C GLY A 56 -24.17 2.49 -37.95
N ASP A 57 -25.37 2.27 -37.43
CA ASP A 57 -26.41 1.36 -37.92
C ASP A 57 -26.33 -0.16 -37.69
N GLU A 58 -27.35 -0.60 -36.96
CA GLU A 58 -27.80 -1.96 -36.67
C GLU A 58 -28.82 -2.39 -37.77
N PRO A 59 -29.56 -3.51 -37.65
CA PRO A 59 -29.46 -4.69 -38.51
C PRO A 59 -30.63 -4.85 -39.50
N PRO A 60 -30.71 -5.98 -40.23
CA PRO A 60 -31.82 -6.89 -39.96
C PRO A 60 -31.52 -8.40 -40.09
N MET A 61 -32.28 -9.18 -39.30
CA MET A 61 -32.40 -10.65 -39.34
C MET A 61 -32.96 -11.20 -40.67
N PRO A 62 -32.75 -12.51 -40.92
CA PRO A 62 -33.81 -13.34 -41.52
C PRO A 62 -34.07 -14.69 -40.82
N VAL A 63 -35.32 -14.83 -40.35
CA VAL A 63 -36.30 -15.93 -40.50
C VAL A 63 -35.83 -17.41 -40.69
N LEU A 64 -36.14 -18.21 -39.65
CA LEU A 64 -36.74 -19.57 -39.60
C LEU A 64 -36.59 -20.53 -40.81
N LYS A 65 -35.95 -21.69 -40.56
CA LYS A 65 -36.37 -22.99 -41.13
C LYS A 65 -36.27 -24.14 -40.10
N LYS A 66 -37.44 -24.71 -39.78
CA LYS A 66 -37.62 -25.95 -39.02
C LYS A 66 -37.07 -27.15 -39.81
N LYS A 67 -36.24 -27.98 -39.16
CA LYS A 67 -36.10 -29.41 -39.50
C LYS A 67 -36.11 -30.23 -38.21
N ARG A 68 -37.20 -30.98 -38.05
CA ARG A 68 -37.39 -32.03 -37.04
C ARG A 68 -36.45 -33.18 -37.39
N LYS A 69 -35.50 -33.50 -36.50
CA LYS A 69 -34.71 -34.73 -36.55
C LYS A 69 -34.75 -35.39 -35.17
N VAL A 70 -35.18 -36.64 -35.22
CA VAL A 70 -35.16 -37.74 -34.24
C VAL A 70 -34.21 -37.53 -33.04
N PRO A 71 -34.64 -37.78 -31.78
CA PRO A 71 -33.72 -37.77 -30.64
C PRO A 71 -32.76 -38.98 -30.71
N PRO A 72 -31.44 -38.76 -30.67
CA PRO A 72 -30.49 -39.81 -30.37
C PRO A 72 -30.46 -40.06 -28.85
N ALA A 73 -29.95 -41.23 -28.49
CA ALA A 73 -29.85 -41.78 -27.15
C ALA A 73 -29.46 -40.75 -26.07
N ILE A 74 -30.06 -40.91 -24.88
CA ILE A 74 -29.80 -40.16 -23.66
C ILE A 74 -28.30 -40.27 -23.36
N SER A 75 -27.56 -39.27 -23.82
CA SER A 75 -26.19 -39.02 -23.43
C SER A 75 -26.25 -38.66 -21.95
N SER A 76 -25.58 -39.47 -21.14
CA SER A 76 -25.37 -39.25 -19.72
C SER A 76 -24.95 -37.80 -19.49
N VAL A 77 -25.82 -37.05 -18.81
CA VAL A 77 -25.52 -35.70 -18.33
C VAL A 77 -24.19 -35.77 -17.57
N PRO A 78 -23.13 -35.06 -18.00
CA PRO A 78 -21.94 -34.94 -17.17
C PRO A 78 -22.40 -34.29 -15.87
N SER A 79 -22.09 -34.96 -14.75
CA SER A 79 -22.33 -34.42 -13.42
C SER A 79 -21.83 -32.98 -13.41
N PRO A 80 -22.62 -32.00 -12.93
CA PRO A 80 -22.15 -30.63 -12.86
C PRO A 80 -20.87 -30.66 -12.04
N SER A 81 -19.76 -30.27 -12.66
CA SER A 81 -18.50 -30.08 -11.96
C SER A 81 -18.79 -29.22 -10.74
N PRO A 82 -18.26 -29.58 -9.55
CA PRO A 82 -18.43 -28.75 -8.37
C PRO A 82 -18.05 -27.31 -8.75
N PRO A 83 -18.84 -26.31 -8.33
CA PRO A 83 -18.51 -24.91 -8.62
C PRO A 83 -17.07 -24.68 -8.22
N PRO A 84 -16.28 -23.95 -9.03
CA PRO A 84 -14.91 -23.63 -8.67
C PRO A 84 -14.93 -23.03 -7.26
N PRO A 85 -13.95 -23.39 -6.40
CA PRO A 85 -13.85 -22.76 -5.09
C PRO A 85 -13.89 -21.24 -5.29
N PRO A 86 -14.59 -20.49 -4.41
CA PRO A 86 -14.67 -19.04 -4.54
C PRO A 86 -13.25 -18.51 -4.71
N SER A 87 -12.95 -17.96 -5.88
CA SER A 87 -11.70 -17.26 -6.08
C SER A 87 -11.72 -16.11 -5.11
N ASN A 88 -10.76 -16.05 -4.19
CA ASN A 88 -10.63 -14.90 -3.30
C ASN A 88 -10.44 -13.67 -4.19
N ASP A 89 -11.48 -12.86 -4.36
CA ASP A 89 -11.44 -11.64 -5.18
C ASP A 89 -10.32 -10.70 -4.72
N LEU A 90 -9.92 -10.79 -3.44
CA LEU A 90 -8.81 -10.07 -2.86
C LEU A 90 -7.43 -10.45 -3.44
N ASP A 91 -7.22 -11.74 -3.70
CA ASP A 91 -5.95 -12.24 -4.26
C ASP A 91 -5.76 -11.69 -5.67
N ASN A 92 -6.86 -11.59 -6.43
CA ASN A 92 -6.88 -10.96 -7.75
C ASN A 92 -6.57 -9.46 -7.68
N ILE A 93 -7.10 -8.75 -6.67
CA ILE A 93 -6.84 -7.32 -6.46
C ILE A 93 -5.35 -7.09 -6.17
N ILE A 94 -4.76 -7.84 -5.25
CA ILE A 94 -3.33 -7.67 -4.96
C ILE A 94 -2.46 -8.02 -6.17
N THR A 95 -2.79 -9.09 -6.89
CA THR A 95 -2.01 -9.48 -8.08
C THR A 95 -2.02 -8.37 -9.11
N GLN A 96 -3.20 -7.81 -9.43
CA GLN A 96 -3.32 -6.69 -10.36
C GLN A 96 -2.59 -5.43 -9.88
N VAL A 97 -2.73 -5.12 -8.59
CA VAL A 97 -2.08 -3.97 -7.97
C VAL A 97 -0.56 -4.10 -8.08
N VAL A 98 0.00 -5.26 -7.74
CA VAL A 98 1.44 -5.52 -7.71
C VAL A 98 2.10 -5.28 -9.06
N ASP A 99 1.47 -5.73 -10.14
CA ASP A 99 1.99 -5.54 -11.50
C ASP A 99 1.98 -4.06 -11.92
N MET A 100 1.13 -3.24 -11.30
CA MET A 100 1.04 -1.79 -11.53
C MET A 100 1.93 -0.97 -10.58
N LEU A 101 2.56 -1.57 -9.57
CA LEU A 101 3.39 -0.87 -8.60
C LEU A 101 4.72 -0.42 -9.24
N ASP A 102 4.72 0.79 -9.81
CA ASP A 102 5.95 1.48 -10.20
C ASP A 102 6.23 2.65 -9.24
N PRO A 103 7.31 2.59 -8.43
CA PRO A 103 7.70 3.69 -7.56
C PRO A 103 8.12 4.95 -8.35
N ASN A 104 8.37 4.84 -9.67
CA ASN A 104 8.68 5.94 -10.58
C ASN A 104 7.49 6.55 -11.30
N ALA A 105 6.30 5.94 -11.19
CA ALA A 105 5.12 6.50 -11.84
C ALA A 105 4.86 7.93 -11.36
N ASN A 106 4.61 8.85 -12.29
CA ASN A 106 4.20 10.21 -11.97
C ASN A 106 2.75 10.22 -11.45
N TYR A 107 2.34 11.33 -10.82
CA TYR A 107 1.00 11.44 -10.20
C TYR A 107 -0.15 11.10 -11.17
N LEU A 108 -0.13 11.59 -12.42
CA LEU A 108 -1.20 11.33 -13.39
C LEU A 108 -1.29 9.84 -13.73
N THR A 109 -0.15 9.17 -13.91
CA THR A 109 -0.10 7.71 -14.13
C THR A 109 -0.66 6.93 -12.94
N ARG A 110 -0.31 7.32 -11.72
CA ARG A 110 -0.79 6.64 -10.50
C ARG A 110 -2.29 6.80 -10.29
N VAL A 111 -2.83 8.00 -10.57
CA VAL A 111 -4.27 8.26 -10.52
C VAL A 111 -5.01 7.47 -11.60
N HIS A 112 -4.51 7.48 -12.84
CA HIS A 112 -5.14 6.73 -13.93
C HIS A 112 -5.18 5.22 -13.66
N ASN A 113 -4.10 4.66 -13.10
CA ASN A 113 -4.00 3.24 -12.77
C ASN A 113 -4.65 2.90 -11.41
N GLY A 114 -5.24 3.87 -10.71
CA GLY A 114 -6.00 3.63 -9.48
C GLY A 114 -5.17 3.28 -8.24
N PHE A 115 -3.84 3.48 -8.24
CA PHE A 115 -2.97 3.11 -7.11
C PHE A 115 -2.37 4.29 -6.35
N GLU A 116 -2.80 5.53 -6.62
CA GLU A 116 -2.34 6.72 -5.89
C GLU A 116 -2.52 6.58 -4.36
N SER A 117 -3.63 6.03 -3.89
CA SER A 117 -3.85 5.82 -2.45
C SER A 117 -2.80 4.89 -1.83
N LEU A 118 -2.42 3.82 -2.54
CA LEU A 118 -1.37 2.89 -2.10
C LEU A 118 -0.01 3.57 -2.04
N TYR A 119 0.28 4.45 -2.99
CA TYR A 119 1.48 5.27 -2.98
C TYR A 119 1.50 6.23 -1.77
N GLN A 120 0.37 6.83 -1.42
CA GLN A 120 0.25 7.68 -0.24
C GLN A 120 0.43 6.89 1.07
N TYR A 121 -0.17 5.70 1.18
CA TYR A 121 0.04 4.82 2.33
C TYR A 121 1.51 4.40 2.47
N ALA A 122 2.15 4.02 1.37
CA ALA A 122 3.57 3.69 1.33
C ALA A 122 4.47 4.84 1.84
N ARG A 123 4.14 6.09 1.51
CA ARG A 123 4.85 7.28 2.00
C ARG A 123 4.54 7.60 3.46
N LEU A 124 3.33 7.30 3.92
CA LEU A 124 2.88 7.60 5.27
C LEU A 124 3.48 6.63 6.29
N LEU A 125 3.58 5.34 5.95
CA LEU A 125 4.03 4.27 6.85
C LEU A 125 5.35 4.62 7.59
N PRO A 126 6.47 4.92 6.92
CA PRO A 126 7.71 5.23 7.63
C PRO A 126 7.66 6.53 8.45
N ARG A 127 6.76 7.47 8.13
CA ARG A 127 6.57 8.68 8.93
C ARG A 127 5.86 8.38 10.25
N VAL A 128 4.95 7.41 10.25
CA VAL A 128 4.21 6.99 11.45
C VAL A 128 5.04 6.01 12.28
N LEU A 129 5.68 5.04 11.64
CA LEU A 129 6.49 4.01 12.32
C LEU A 129 7.82 4.58 12.83
N GLY A 130 8.35 5.61 12.18
CA GLY A 130 9.63 6.21 12.53
C GLY A 130 10.81 5.65 11.70
N PRO A 131 11.94 6.37 11.67
CA PRO A 131 13.03 6.13 10.73
C PRO A 131 13.86 4.87 11.01
N TYR A 132 13.73 4.29 12.21
CA TYR A 132 14.51 3.11 12.63
C TYR A 132 13.75 1.80 12.43
N ILE A 133 12.44 1.85 12.15
CA ILE A 133 11.62 0.67 11.94
C ILE A 133 11.80 0.16 10.51
N LYS A 134 12.27 -1.07 10.38
CA LYS A 134 12.27 -1.79 9.12
C LYS A 134 10.86 -2.33 8.86
N ILE A 135 10.16 -1.75 7.89
CA ILE A 135 8.77 -2.10 7.56
C ILE A 135 8.63 -3.61 7.26
N GLU A 136 9.58 -4.19 6.53
CA GLU A 136 9.63 -5.63 6.27
C GLU A 136 9.66 -6.45 7.57
N THR A 137 10.50 -6.07 8.54
CA THR A 137 10.59 -6.76 9.84
C THR A 137 9.30 -6.57 10.64
N ALA A 138 8.77 -5.34 10.69
CA ALA A 138 7.51 -5.05 11.36
C ALA A 138 6.35 -5.85 10.76
N PHE A 139 6.27 -5.97 9.43
CA PHE A 139 5.22 -6.71 8.75
C PHE A 139 5.35 -8.22 9.00
N LEU A 140 6.51 -8.82 8.70
CA LEU A 140 6.69 -10.27 8.78
C LEU A 140 6.77 -10.78 10.22
N LYS A 141 7.63 -10.19 11.04
CA LYS A 141 7.83 -10.61 12.43
C LYS A 141 6.68 -10.15 13.32
N GLY A 142 6.24 -8.90 13.15
CA GLY A 142 5.13 -8.36 13.91
C GLY A 142 3.81 -9.08 13.61
N GLY A 143 3.55 -9.47 12.35
CA GLY A 143 2.41 -10.30 11.99
C GLY A 143 2.44 -11.68 12.65
N ALA A 144 3.60 -12.34 12.64
CA ALA A 144 3.78 -13.62 13.33
C ALA A 144 3.59 -13.53 14.85
N LEU A 145 4.00 -12.43 15.48
CA LEU A 145 3.78 -12.17 16.91
C LEU A 145 2.31 -11.85 17.21
N ALA A 146 1.67 -11.01 16.38
CA ALA A 146 0.27 -10.65 16.52
C ALA A 146 -0.68 -11.85 16.34
N ALA A 147 -0.30 -12.83 15.52
CA ALA A 147 -1.03 -14.08 15.36
C ALA A 147 -0.97 -15.02 16.58
N ARG A 148 -0.06 -14.78 17.53
CA ARG A 148 0.03 -15.60 18.76
C ARG A 148 -1.10 -15.24 19.73
N PRO A 149 -1.95 -16.20 20.13
CA PRO A 149 -3.04 -15.93 21.07
C PRO A 149 -2.55 -15.28 22.36
N GLY A 150 -3.19 -14.19 22.78
CA GLY A 150 -2.88 -13.47 24.02
C GLY A 150 -1.58 -12.67 24.01
N TYR A 151 -0.79 -12.67 22.93
CA TYR A 151 0.49 -11.95 22.90
C TYR A 151 0.27 -10.44 23.09
N LEU A 152 -0.67 -9.87 22.35
CA LEU A 152 -0.97 -8.45 22.41
C LEU A 152 -1.78 -8.04 23.65
N ASP A 153 -2.45 -9.00 24.31
CA ASP A 153 -3.22 -8.75 25.54
C ASP A 153 -2.30 -8.65 26.77
N ASN A 154 -1.14 -9.32 26.71
CA ASN A 154 -0.11 -9.27 27.73
C ASN A 154 0.83 -8.06 27.58
N PHE A 155 0.58 -7.19 26.60
CA PHE A 155 1.41 -6.03 26.30
C PHE A 155 1.30 -4.98 27.41
N GLN A 156 2.41 -4.72 28.10
CA GLN A 156 2.48 -3.70 29.16
C GLN A 156 3.44 -2.57 28.75
N PRO A 157 2.97 -1.56 28.00
CA PRO A 157 3.83 -0.52 27.41
C PRO A 157 4.58 0.36 28.42
N GLY A 158 4.28 0.23 29.71
CA GLY A 158 4.97 0.93 30.79
C GLY A 158 6.01 0.09 31.55
N GLU A 159 6.06 -1.23 31.34
CA GLU A 159 6.96 -2.12 32.07
C GLU A 159 8.15 -2.53 31.22
N LYS A 160 7.89 -2.97 29.98
CA LYS A 160 8.91 -3.33 28.98
C LYS A 160 8.42 -2.90 27.60
N PHE A 161 9.38 -2.52 26.76
CA PHE A 161 9.16 -2.25 25.35
C PHE A 161 10.39 -2.79 24.61
N ASP A 162 10.40 -4.10 24.42
CA ASP A 162 11.46 -4.80 23.70
C ASP A 162 11.25 -4.75 22.17
N ALA A 163 12.20 -5.33 21.43
CA ALA A 163 12.15 -5.30 19.97
C ALA A 163 10.99 -6.13 19.38
N ASP A 164 10.50 -7.14 20.09
CA ASP A 164 9.37 -7.97 19.63
C ASP A 164 8.06 -7.21 19.85
N GLU A 165 7.94 -6.55 21.00
CA GLU A 165 6.90 -5.60 21.35
C GLU A 165 6.81 -4.44 20.34
N GLU A 166 7.94 -3.84 19.98
CA GLU A 166 8.03 -2.80 18.95
C GLU A 166 7.55 -3.30 17.58
N CYS A 167 7.94 -4.52 17.18
CA CYS A 167 7.50 -5.12 15.92
C CYS A 167 5.98 -5.37 15.90
N ALA A 168 5.43 -5.94 16.98
CA ALA A 168 4.00 -6.23 17.08
C ALA A 168 3.15 -4.95 17.12
N HIS A 169 3.64 -3.90 17.80
CA HIS A 169 3.02 -2.59 17.79
C HIS A 169 3.07 -1.94 16.39
N SER A 170 4.23 -2.02 15.73
CA SER A 170 4.40 -1.52 14.36
C SER A 170 3.48 -2.23 13.37
N TYR A 171 3.27 -3.54 13.53
CA TYR A 171 2.32 -4.31 12.73
C TYR A 171 0.88 -3.80 12.88
N ARG A 172 0.44 -3.48 14.09
CA ARG A 172 -0.88 -2.86 14.32
C ARG A 172 -1.02 -1.54 13.59
N LEU A 173 0.00 -0.68 13.64
CA LEU A 173 -0.02 0.59 12.91
C LEU A 173 -0.06 0.37 11.38
N ILE A 174 0.66 -0.63 10.87
CA ILE A 174 0.56 -1.03 9.46
C ILE A 174 -0.88 -1.46 9.13
N ALA A 175 -1.52 -2.23 10.00
CA ALA A 175 -2.91 -2.68 9.82
C ALA A 175 -3.91 -1.53 9.78
N ASP A 176 -3.73 -0.54 10.65
CA ASP A 176 -4.61 0.63 10.72
C ASP A 176 -4.45 1.55 9.49
N ILE A 177 -3.22 1.69 8.98
CA ILE A 177 -2.91 2.58 7.85
C ILE A 177 -3.22 1.92 6.51
N TRP A 178 -2.93 0.63 6.38
CA TRP A 178 -3.02 -0.10 5.12
C TRP A 178 -3.71 -1.46 5.32
N PRO A 179 -5.02 -1.47 5.59
CA PRO A 179 -5.77 -2.70 5.88
C PRO A 179 -5.68 -3.73 4.73
N LEU A 180 -5.71 -3.27 3.47
CA LEU A 180 -5.57 -4.15 2.30
C LEU A 180 -4.28 -4.99 2.32
N LEU A 181 -3.18 -4.46 2.89
CA LEU A 181 -1.93 -5.21 3.01
C LEU A 181 -2.07 -6.38 3.99
N ILE A 182 -2.85 -6.19 5.06
CA ILE A 182 -3.16 -7.23 6.06
C ILE A 182 -4.15 -8.25 5.52
N ASP A 183 -5.21 -7.79 4.87
CA ASP A 183 -6.24 -8.69 4.32
C ASP A 183 -5.64 -9.67 3.30
N SER A 184 -4.53 -9.26 2.67
CA SER A 184 -3.81 -10.05 1.68
C SER A 184 -2.59 -10.78 2.25
N GLU A 185 -2.37 -10.75 3.57
CA GLU A 185 -1.20 -11.38 4.22
C GLU A 185 -1.11 -12.87 3.90
N ASN A 186 -2.24 -13.58 3.88
CA ASN A 186 -2.27 -15.01 3.54
C ASN A 186 -1.78 -15.28 2.11
N TYR A 187 -2.15 -14.42 1.16
CA TYR A 187 -1.68 -14.51 -0.22
C TYR A 187 -0.19 -14.16 -0.33
N LEU A 188 0.26 -13.11 0.37
CA LEU A 188 1.67 -12.71 0.38
C LEU A 188 2.56 -13.77 1.03
N ARG A 189 2.03 -14.51 2.02
CA ARG A 189 2.73 -15.64 2.65
C ARG A 189 2.93 -16.82 1.70
N THR A 190 1.97 -17.08 0.81
CA THR A 190 2.08 -18.13 -0.22
C THR A 190 2.85 -17.68 -1.45
N ASN A 191 3.01 -16.37 -1.66
CA ASN A 191 3.71 -15.76 -2.80
C ASN A 191 4.84 -14.81 -2.33
N PRO A 192 5.98 -15.35 -1.85
CA PRO A 192 7.04 -14.54 -1.23
C PRO A 192 7.65 -13.51 -2.19
N ASP A 193 7.78 -13.82 -3.48
CA ASP A 193 8.28 -12.86 -4.47
C ASP A 193 7.38 -11.63 -4.59
N THR A 194 6.06 -11.85 -4.51
CA THR A 194 5.07 -10.77 -4.51
C THR A 194 5.16 -9.94 -3.23
N ALA A 195 5.34 -10.58 -2.07
CA ALA A 195 5.57 -9.88 -0.81
C ALA A 195 6.81 -8.98 -0.88
N VAL A 196 7.93 -9.49 -1.42
CA VAL A 196 9.16 -8.70 -1.60
C VAL A 196 8.92 -7.51 -2.51
N LYS A 197 8.20 -7.67 -3.63
CA LYS A 197 7.86 -6.55 -4.53
C LYS A 197 7.06 -5.46 -3.82
N VAL A 198 6.03 -5.84 -3.04
CA VAL A 198 5.21 -4.88 -2.29
C VAL A 198 6.05 -4.14 -1.25
N LEU A 199 6.84 -4.87 -0.45
CA LEU A 199 7.66 -4.27 0.60
C LEU A 199 8.78 -3.37 0.03
N ASP A 200 9.40 -3.77 -1.08
CA ASP A 200 10.38 -2.95 -1.80
C ASP A 200 9.74 -1.68 -2.40
N PHE A 201 8.54 -1.80 -2.96
CA PHE A 201 7.77 -0.63 -3.40
C PHE A 201 7.55 0.35 -2.24
N ILE A 202 7.17 -0.13 -1.06
CA ILE A 202 6.95 0.73 0.12
C ILE A 202 8.23 1.48 0.47
N ASN A 203 9.36 0.78 0.57
CA ASN A 203 10.66 1.39 0.88
C ASN A 203 11.07 2.43 -0.18
N LYS A 204 10.88 2.13 -1.46
CA LYS A 204 11.23 3.03 -2.57
C LYS A 204 10.32 4.25 -2.65
N ALA A 205 9.02 4.09 -2.43
CA ALA A 205 8.06 5.20 -2.41
C ALA A 205 8.33 6.13 -1.22
N ALA A 206 8.64 5.55 -0.06
CA ALA A 206 9.02 6.27 1.16
C ALA A 206 10.29 7.12 0.98
N ALA A 207 11.34 6.59 0.35
CA ALA A 207 12.60 7.30 0.14
C ALA A 207 12.48 8.56 -0.75
N ARG A 208 11.36 8.74 -1.45
CA ARG A 208 11.08 9.91 -2.30
C ARG A 208 10.28 10.99 -1.59
N ALA A 209 9.81 10.70 -0.37
CA ALA A 209 8.79 11.48 0.31
C ALA A 209 9.34 12.71 1.02
#